data_AF-A0A257JXZ6-F1
#
_entry.id   AF-A0A257JXZ6-F1
#
_cell.length_a   1.000
_cell.length_b   1.000
_cell.length_c   1.000
_cell.angle_alpha   90.00
_cell.angle_beta   90.00
_cell.angle_gamma   90.00
#
_symmetry.space_group_name_H-M   'P 1'
#
loop_
_entity.id
_entity.type
_entity.pdbx_description
1 polymer ?
#
loop_
_entity_poly.entity_id
_entity_poly.type
_entity_poly.pdbx_seq_one_letter_code
_entity_poly.pdbx_strand_id
1 'polypeptide(L)'
;MIFSRERCKAKNWLFLSKKMTATPPDVKKGKRFKKRYIVYGLFIAYVVMCQSCMTMRSTKQEAKQFFDSAKLTYTDTTFDIGGHDIHYILTGKKDLPTLYFIHGSPGSWNAFQDYMKDSLLLKKFRLVAVDRPGFGYSDFGNAEDLETQCTQISALIRFLDNKKTITLVGHSLGGPVVVKLATMHPDRYKNLVILAGSVDPKAETPEKWRAVIKAVPLRFLIPGALRASNDELWYLKKDLYKMQPDLKNINSDVLIVHGTKDPLVPYSNVAFLKFELVNARSMKVITIENANHFIPWEHYDEIRDAIFKLKV
;
A
#
# COMPACT_ATOMS: atom_id res chain seq x y z
N MET A 1 -40.08 49.17 89.65
CA MET A 1 -38.89 49.86 90.17
C MET A 1 -37.68 49.16 89.56
N ILE A 2 -36.84 49.72 88.70
CA ILE A 2 -36.35 51.10 88.53
C ILE A 2 -35.94 51.30 87.06
N PHE A 3 -36.24 52.49 86.55
CA PHE A 3 -35.74 53.11 85.32
C PHE A 3 -34.21 53.24 85.32
N SER A 4 -33.58 53.30 84.13
CA SER A 4 -32.79 54.49 83.77
C SER A 4 -32.25 54.40 82.34
N ARG A 5 -32.65 55.38 81.52
CA ARG A 5 -31.99 55.83 80.29
C ARG A 5 -31.07 56.99 80.67
N GLU A 6 -29.88 57.07 80.08
CA GLU A 6 -29.23 58.36 79.72
C GLU A 6 -28.45 58.17 78.41
N ARG A 7 -28.87 58.78 77.30
CA ARG A 7 -28.66 60.16 76.81
C ARG A 7 -27.29 60.42 76.15
N CYS A 8 -27.34 60.38 74.82
CA CYS A 8 -27.03 61.47 73.88
C CYS A 8 -25.59 62.02 73.79
N LYS A 9 -25.01 61.96 72.57
CA LYS A 9 -24.40 63.14 71.92
C LYS A 9 -24.23 62.92 70.41
N ALA A 10 -24.78 63.88 69.65
CA ALA A 10 -24.75 63.98 68.20
C ALA A 10 -23.48 64.70 67.70
N LYS A 11 -22.99 64.31 66.51
CA LYS A 11 -22.15 65.14 65.62
C LYS A 11 -22.51 64.89 64.15
N ASN A 12 -23.38 65.76 63.65
CA ASN A 12 -23.35 66.44 62.35
C ASN A 12 -22.16 66.17 61.39
N TRP A 13 -22.39 65.68 60.15
CA TRP A 13 -22.65 66.46 58.91
C TRP A 13 -22.46 65.62 57.62
N LEU A 14 -23.38 65.84 56.67
CA LEU A 14 -23.33 65.69 55.20
C LEU A 14 -22.65 64.45 54.59
N PHE A 15 -23.39 63.64 53.83
CA PHE A 15 -23.31 63.63 52.36
C PHE A 15 -24.44 62.81 51.72
N LEU A 16 -24.67 63.11 50.44
CA LEU A 16 -25.86 62.92 49.64
C LEU A 16 -26.32 61.47 49.36
N SER A 17 -27.62 61.43 49.07
CA SER A 17 -28.41 60.38 48.43
C SER A 17 -27.81 59.77 47.15
N LYS A 18 -27.99 58.45 46.96
CA LYS A 18 -28.82 57.90 45.87
C LYS A 18 -28.97 56.38 45.99
N LYS A 19 -30.18 55.92 45.71
CA LYS A 19 -30.67 54.53 45.68
C LYS A 19 -29.73 53.59 44.89
N MET A 20 -29.42 52.42 45.46
CA MET A 20 -28.94 51.26 44.70
C MET A 20 -29.91 50.10 44.91
N THR A 21 -30.67 49.80 43.86
CA THR A 21 -31.36 48.53 43.64
C THR A 21 -30.30 47.48 43.31
N ALA A 22 -30.07 46.51 44.21
CA ALA A 22 -29.19 45.39 43.92
C ALA A 22 -29.97 44.29 43.17
N THR A 23 -29.58 44.04 41.92
CA THR A 23 -29.96 42.87 41.13
C THR A 23 -29.25 41.61 41.66
N PRO A 24 -29.83 40.40 41.55
CA PRO A 24 -29.21 39.16 41.99
C PRO A 24 -27.98 38.80 41.15
N PRO A 25 -27.04 37.98 41.68
CA PRO A 25 -25.79 37.67 41.00
C PRO A 25 -26.00 36.88 39.70
N ASP A 26 -25.28 37.32 38.68
CA ASP A 26 -25.27 36.81 37.32
C ASP A 26 -24.77 35.35 37.26
N VAL A 27 -25.70 34.40 37.09
CA VAL A 27 -25.38 33.02 36.71
C VAL A 27 -25.21 32.99 35.19
N LYS A 28 -23.97 33.01 34.70
CA LYS A 28 -23.45 32.20 33.57
C LYS A 28 -22.08 32.70 33.09
N LYS A 29 -21.01 32.02 33.50
CA LYS A 29 -19.83 31.83 32.63
C LYS A 29 -19.68 30.36 32.28
N GLY A 30 -20.59 29.88 31.43
CA GLY A 30 -20.32 28.66 30.67
C GLY A 30 -19.05 28.89 29.86
N LYS A 31 -18.00 28.08 30.10
CA LYS A 31 -16.77 28.09 29.30
C LYS A 31 -17.18 27.93 27.83
N ARG A 32 -17.15 29.02 27.05
CA ARG A 32 -17.29 28.95 25.59
C ARG A 32 -16.11 28.15 25.06
N PHE A 33 -16.32 26.85 24.89
CA PHE A 33 -15.40 25.99 24.14
C PHE A 33 -15.28 26.62 22.76
N LYS A 34 -14.17 27.31 22.48
CA LYS A 34 -14.03 28.14 21.29
C LYS A 34 -14.16 27.21 20.08
N LYS A 35 -15.01 27.55 19.09
CA LYS A 35 -15.26 26.76 17.87
C LYS A 35 -13.97 26.20 17.21
N ARG A 36 -12.85 26.93 17.32
CA ARG A 36 -11.51 26.47 16.88
C ARG A 36 -11.03 25.15 17.52
N TYR A 37 -11.35 24.87 18.78
CA TYR A 37 -10.99 23.60 19.42
C TYR A 37 -11.84 22.43 18.91
N ILE A 38 -13.06 22.69 18.46
CA ILE A 38 -13.89 21.68 17.78
C ILE A 38 -13.30 21.39 16.40
N VAL A 39 -12.90 22.42 15.65
CA VAL A 39 -12.22 22.25 14.37
C VAL A 39 -10.89 21.50 14.53
N TYR A 40 -10.07 21.85 15.53
CA TYR A 40 -8.84 21.11 15.83
C TYR A 40 -9.11 19.67 16.27
N GLY A 41 -10.13 19.44 17.10
CA GLY A 41 -10.54 18.09 17.50
C GLY A 41 -11.01 17.24 16.32
N LEU A 42 -11.80 17.81 15.41
CA LEU A 42 -12.26 17.14 14.19
C LEU A 42 -11.11 16.87 13.21
N PHE A 43 -10.17 17.81 13.08
CA PHE A 43 -8.98 17.62 12.25
C PHE A 43 -8.05 16.53 12.82
N ILE A 44 -7.82 16.52 14.13
CA ILE A 44 -7.04 15.47 14.81
C ILE A 44 -7.75 14.12 14.67
N ALA A 45 -9.07 14.06 14.89
CA ALA A 45 -9.85 12.85 14.72
C ALA A 45 -9.82 12.34 13.27
N TYR A 46 -9.91 13.25 12.28
CA TYR A 46 -9.78 12.92 10.87
C TYR A 46 -8.42 12.33 10.54
N VAL A 47 -7.33 12.98 10.98
CA VAL A 47 -5.96 12.48 10.76
C VAL A 47 -5.79 11.10 11.38
N VAL A 48 -6.22 10.90 12.64
CA VAL A 48 -6.10 9.60 13.33
C VAL A 48 -6.93 8.52 12.64
N MET A 49 -8.19 8.80 12.29
CA MET A 49 -9.09 7.82 11.67
C MET A 49 -8.64 7.44 10.26
N CYS A 50 -8.19 8.39 9.45
CA CYS A 50 -7.68 8.13 8.10
C CYS A 50 -6.36 7.33 8.10
N GLN A 51 -5.49 7.49 9.11
CA GLN A 51 -4.27 6.67 9.21
C GLN A 51 -4.60 5.19 9.53
N SER A 52 -5.65 4.93 10.31
CA SER A 52 -6.01 3.57 10.74
C SER A 52 -6.86 2.79 9.72
N CYS A 53 -7.62 3.47 8.85
CA CYS A 53 -8.56 2.82 7.93
C CYS A 53 -8.02 2.53 6.52
N MET A 54 -6.83 3.03 6.16
CA MET A 54 -6.29 2.92 4.79
C MET A 54 -4.90 2.28 4.76
N THR A 55 -4.80 1.09 5.34
CA THR A 55 -3.57 0.27 5.33
C THR A 55 -3.47 -0.64 4.11
N MET A 56 -4.57 -0.80 3.35
CA MET A 56 -4.65 -1.65 2.15
C MET A 56 -4.18 -3.09 2.40
N ARG A 57 -4.38 -3.61 3.62
CA ARG A 57 -3.99 -4.96 4.04
C ARG A 57 -5.12 -5.64 4.82
N SER A 58 -5.22 -6.95 4.71
CA SER A 58 -6.11 -7.76 5.53
C SER A 58 -5.48 -8.05 6.89
N THR A 59 -6.27 -8.09 7.95
CA THR A 59 -5.85 -8.52 9.28
C THR A 59 -5.56 -10.02 9.33
N LYS A 60 -4.79 -10.48 10.32
CA LYS A 60 -4.57 -11.92 10.56
C LYS A 60 -5.87 -12.70 10.77
N GLN A 61 -6.89 -12.07 11.37
CA GLN A 61 -8.20 -12.69 11.58
C GLN A 61 -8.96 -12.84 10.27
N GLU A 62 -8.95 -11.82 9.41
CA GLU A 62 -9.55 -11.89 8.07
C GLU A 62 -8.83 -12.92 7.19
N ALA A 63 -7.48 -12.96 7.22
CA ALA A 63 -6.69 -13.97 6.52
C ALA A 63 -7.07 -15.39 6.99
N LYS A 64 -7.18 -15.58 8.31
CA LYS A 64 -7.61 -16.87 8.89
C LYS A 64 -9.01 -17.26 8.42
N GLN A 65 -9.98 -16.35 8.51
CA GLN A 65 -11.34 -16.62 8.06
C GLN A 65 -11.38 -16.96 6.56
N PHE A 66 -10.62 -16.25 5.74
CA PHE A 66 -10.51 -16.48 4.31
C PHE A 66 -10.01 -17.90 4.00
N PHE A 67 -8.87 -18.32 4.57
CA PHE A 67 -8.30 -19.65 4.31
C PHE A 67 -9.06 -20.79 4.99
N ASP A 68 -9.64 -20.57 6.18
CA ASP A 68 -10.52 -21.55 6.85
C ASP A 68 -11.75 -21.84 5.98
N SER A 69 -12.36 -20.80 5.38
CA SER A 69 -13.53 -20.95 4.49
C SER A 69 -13.20 -21.77 3.24
N ALA A 70 -11.96 -21.64 2.74
CA ALA A 70 -11.44 -22.43 1.62
C ALA A 70 -10.94 -23.82 2.05
N LYS A 71 -10.92 -24.13 3.35
CA LYS A 71 -10.34 -25.36 3.94
C LYS A 71 -8.87 -25.56 3.55
N LEU A 72 -8.11 -24.48 3.52
CA LEU A 72 -6.70 -24.50 3.10
C LEU A 72 -5.76 -24.25 4.28
N THR A 73 -4.71 -25.07 4.36
CA THR A 73 -3.56 -24.77 5.21
C THR A 73 -2.72 -23.68 4.55
N TYR A 74 -2.28 -22.71 5.33
CA TYR A 74 -1.46 -21.61 4.87
C TYR A 74 -0.40 -21.24 5.92
N THR A 75 0.66 -20.57 5.48
CA THR A 75 1.60 -19.88 6.37
C THR A 75 1.39 -18.38 6.22
N ASP A 76 1.33 -17.67 7.35
CA ASP A 76 1.27 -16.22 7.45
C ASP A 76 2.37 -15.78 8.41
N THR A 77 3.46 -15.27 7.85
CA THR A 77 4.65 -14.99 8.61
C THR A 77 5.51 -13.93 7.94
N THR A 78 6.57 -13.54 8.65
CA THR A 78 7.53 -12.54 8.23
C THR A 78 8.91 -13.16 8.19
N PHE A 79 9.70 -12.75 7.22
CA PHE A 79 11.11 -13.06 7.09
C PHE A 79 11.93 -11.81 7.40
N ASP A 80 12.80 -11.89 8.41
CA ASP A 80 13.76 -10.83 8.71
C ASP A 80 14.96 -10.89 7.75
N ILE A 81 15.31 -9.74 7.18
CA ILE A 81 16.56 -9.52 6.48
C ILE A 81 17.26 -8.28 7.02
N GLY A 82 18.10 -8.49 8.03
CA GLY A 82 18.98 -7.43 8.54
C GLY A 82 18.21 -6.30 9.21
N GLY A 83 17.15 -6.63 9.95
CA GLY A 83 16.29 -5.67 10.63
C GLY A 83 15.15 -5.13 9.76
N HIS A 84 14.96 -5.69 8.57
CA HIS A 84 13.82 -5.40 7.69
C HIS A 84 12.90 -6.60 7.59
N ASP A 85 11.63 -6.37 7.88
CA ASP A 85 10.62 -7.42 7.90
C ASP A 85 9.95 -7.54 6.52
N ILE A 86 9.95 -8.74 5.94
CA ILE A 86 9.20 -9.06 4.72
C ILE A 86 8.11 -10.08 5.02
N HIS A 87 6.86 -9.62 5.03
CA HIS A 87 5.68 -10.46 5.19
C HIS A 87 5.33 -11.20 3.89
N TYR A 88 4.89 -12.44 4.04
CA TYR A 88 4.34 -13.22 2.95
C TYR A 88 3.29 -14.22 3.44
N ILE A 89 2.36 -14.54 2.53
CA ILE A 89 1.45 -15.67 2.67
C ILE A 89 1.90 -16.80 1.75
N LEU A 90 1.85 -18.04 2.24
CA LEU A 90 2.19 -19.23 1.48
C LEU A 90 1.10 -20.29 1.54
N THR A 91 0.70 -20.81 0.38
CA THR A 91 -0.22 -21.94 0.25
C THR A 91 0.27 -22.96 -0.79
N GLY A 92 -0.37 -24.13 -0.83
CA GLY A 92 -0.02 -25.20 -1.77
C GLY A 92 1.11 -26.10 -1.29
N LYS A 93 1.40 -27.14 -2.09
CA LYS A 93 2.35 -28.20 -1.70
C LYS A 93 3.80 -27.79 -1.94
N LYS A 94 4.69 -28.15 -1.00
CA LYS A 94 6.12 -27.74 -1.02
C LYS A 94 6.90 -28.27 -2.23
N ASP A 95 6.50 -29.40 -2.81
CA ASP A 95 7.18 -30.10 -3.90
C ASP A 95 6.81 -29.60 -5.31
N LEU A 96 5.86 -28.66 -5.41
CA LEU A 96 5.43 -28.06 -6.66
C LEU A 96 6.31 -26.84 -7.06
N PRO A 97 6.36 -26.48 -8.36
CA PRO A 97 6.88 -25.19 -8.83
C PRO A 97 6.30 -24.02 -8.03
N THR A 98 7.10 -22.99 -7.75
CA THR A 98 6.66 -21.87 -6.93
C THR A 98 6.24 -20.67 -7.80
N LEU A 99 5.05 -20.15 -7.55
CA LEU A 99 4.48 -18.96 -8.17
C LEU A 99 4.47 -17.83 -7.15
N TYR A 100 5.22 -16.76 -7.41
CA TYR A 100 5.27 -15.57 -6.55
C TYR A 100 4.40 -14.46 -7.12
N PHE A 101 3.55 -13.89 -6.29
CA PHE A 101 2.71 -12.74 -6.59
C PHE A 101 3.24 -11.49 -5.90
N ILE A 102 3.47 -10.44 -6.69
CA ILE A 102 3.98 -9.14 -6.27
C ILE A 102 2.93 -8.07 -6.61
N HIS A 103 2.39 -7.42 -5.59
CA HIS A 103 1.28 -6.47 -5.72
C HIS A 103 1.70 -5.09 -6.26
N GLY A 104 0.71 -4.33 -6.73
CA GLY A 104 0.84 -2.95 -7.17
C GLY A 104 0.95 -1.92 -6.04
N SER A 105 0.49 -0.70 -6.28
CA SER A 105 0.55 0.38 -5.28
C SER A 105 -0.72 1.21 -5.21
N PRO A 106 -1.21 1.55 -4.00
CA PRO A 106 -0.92 0.83 -2.76
C PRO A 106 -1.50 -0.60 -2.81
N GLY A 107 -0.95 -1.54 -2.05
CA GLY A 107 -1.49 -2.90 -1.97
C GLY A 107 -0.81 -3.74 -0.90
N SER A 108 -1.23 -5.01 -0.79
CA SER A 108 -0.59 -6.04 0.00
C SER A 108 -0.85 -7.41 -0.67
N TRP A 109 -0.39 -8.52 -0.07
CA TRP A 109 -0.62 -9.89 -0.49
C TRP A 109 -2.09 -10.17 -0.85
N ASN A 110 -3.02 -9.50 -0.16
CA ASN A 110 -4.46 -9.70 -0.33
C ASN A 110 -4.96 -9.25 -1.71
N ALA A 111 -4.18 -8.44 -2.44
CA ALA A 111 -4.40 -8.15 -3.85
C ALA A 111 -4.49 -9.43 -4.71
N PHE A 112 -3.86 -10.52 -4.29
CA PHE A 112 -3.91 -11.81 -4.98
C PHE A 112 -4.61 -12.91 -4.17
N GLN A 113 -5.40 -12.57 -3.14
CA GLN A 113 -6.01 -13.56 -2.24
C GLN A 113 -6.82 -14.63 -2.98
N ASP A 114 -7.59 -14.27 -4.02
CA ASP A 114 -8.41 -15.23 -4.75
C ASP A 114 -7.56 -16.24 -5.53
N TYR A 115 -6.41 -15.81 -6.06
CA TYR A 115 -5.43 -16.72 -6.66
C TYR A 115 -4.85 -17.69 -5.63
N MET A 116 -4.62 -17.23 -4.39
CA MET A 116 -4.02 -18.04 -3.31
C MET A 116 -4.90 -19.23 -2.86
N LYS A 117 -6.19 -19.21 -3.19
CA LYS A 117 -7.14 -20.33 -2.95
C LYS A 117 -7.59 -21.05 -4.23
N ASP A 118 -7.08 -20.66 -5.39
CA ASP A 118 -7.55 -21.22 -6.67
C ASP A 118 -7.20 -22.70 -6.79
N SER A 119 -8.22 -23.54 -6.95
CA SER A 119 -8.04 -25.00 -6.96
C SER A 119 -7.24 -25.52 -8.16
N LEU A 120 -7.23 -24.82 -9.30
CA LEU A 120 -6.42 -25.21 -10.46
C LEU A 120 -4.96 -24.83 -10.25
N LEU A 121 -4.70 -23.61 -9.76
CA LEU A 121 -3.36 -23.17 -9.45
C LEU A 121 -2.74 -24.02 -8.34
N LEU A 122 -3.47 -24.33 -7.27
CA LEU A 122 -2.99 -25.16 -6.15
C LEU A 122 -2.67 -26.62 -6.54
N LYS A 123 -3.22 -27.12 -7.65
CA LYS A 123 -2.83 -28.43 -8.21
C LYS A 123 -1.47 -28.41 -8.88
N LYS A 124 -1.03 -27.25 -9.37
CA LYS A 124 0.16 -27.10 -10.21
C LYS A 124 1.29 -26.33 -9.54
N PHE A 125 0.97 -25.44 -8.61
CA PHE A 125 1.91 -24.51 -8.01
C PHE A 125 1.83 -24.51 -6.49
N ARG A 126 2.99 -24.28 -5.88
CA ARG A 126 3.11 -23.66 -4.57
C ARG A 126 2.93 -22.15 -4.75
N LEU A 127 2.08 -21.51 -3.98
CA LEU A 127 1.74 -20.11 -4.16
C LEU A 127 2.34 -19.28 -3.03
N VAL A 128 2.94 -18.14 -3.38
CA VAL A 128 3.49 -17.18 -2.42
C VAL A 128 3.02 -15.78 -2.81
N ALA A 129 2.36 -15.07 -1.92
CA ALA A 129 2.02 -13.65 -2.11
C ALA A 129 2.82 -12.82 -1.11
N VAL A 130 3.55 -11.81 -1.60
CA VAL A 130 4.51 -11.02 -0.80
C VAL A 130 3.94 -9.62 -0.56
N ASP A 131 3.99 -9.15 0.67
CA ASP A 131 3.84 -7.74 0.99
C ASP A 131 5.15 -7.02 0.63
N ARG A 132 5.11 -6.09 -0.34
CA ARG A 132 6.30 -5.33 -0.75
C ARG A 132 6.80 -4.43 0.40
N PRO A 133 8.12 -4.15 0.47
CA PRO A 133 8.66 -3.23 1.48
C PRO A 133 7.95 -1.88 1.48
N GLY A 134 7.57 -1.41 2.68
CA GLY A 134 6.79 -0.20 2.89
C GLY A 134 5.27 -0.42 2.88
N PHE A 135 4.80 -1.63 2.57
CA PHE A 135 3.38 -1.97 2.44
C PHE A 135 2.99 -3.17 3.31
N GLY A 136 1.68 -3.37 3.50
CA GLY A 136 1.18 -4.53 4.22
C GLY A 136 1.78 -4.64 5.63
N TYR A 137 2.35 -5.79 5.95
CA TYR A 137 3.11 -6.05 7.18
C TYR A 137 4.64 -6.03 6.99
N SER A 138 5.12 -5.52 5.85
CA SER A 138 6.54 -5.35 5.54
C SER A 138 6.97 -3.90 5.75
N ASP A 139 7.46 -3.56 6.95
CA ASP A 139 7.95 -2.21 7.28
C ASP A 139 7.01 -1.07 6.88
N PHE A 140 5.70 -1.24 7.16
CA PHE A 140 4.64 -0.37 6.67
C PHE A 140 4.92 1.14 6.86
N GLY A 141 4.82 1.90 5.77
CA GLY A 141 5.06 3.35 5.75
C GLY A 141 6.49 3.76 5.38
N ASN A 142 7.42 2.81 5.31
CA ASN A 142 8.80 3.03 4.87
C ASN A 142 8.98 2.50 3.44
N ALA A 143 8.51 3.27 2.46
CA ALA A 143 8.65 2.88 1.06
C ALA A 143 10.09 3.03 0.57
N GLU A 144 10.61 1.99 -0.04
CA GLU A 144 11.99 1.91 -0.54
C GLU A 144 12.07 2.08 -2.05
N ASP A 145 13.28 2.36 -2.57
CA ASP A 145 13.53 2.38 -4.01
C ASP A 145 13.45 0.97 -4.63
N LEU A 146 13.35 0.90 -5.97
CA LEU A 146 13.10 -0.36 -6.67
C LEU A 146 14.21 -1.41 -6.43
N GLU A 147 15.47 -0.98 -6.36
CA GLU A 147 16.63 -1.87 -6.21
C GLU A 147 16.70 -2.45 -4.80
N THR A 148 16.46 -1.61 -3.78
CA THR A 148 16.34 -2.05 -2.39
C THR A 148 15.20 -3.05 -2.22
N GLN A 149 14.02 -2.75 -2.79
CA GLN A 149 12.88 -3.68 -2.76
C GLN A 149 13.22 -5.04 -3.38
N CYS A 150 13.84 -5.04 -4.57
CA CYS A 150 14.19 -6.29 -5.26
C CYS A 150 15.28 -7.08 -4.53
N THR A 151 16.21 -6.40 -3.87
CA THR A 151 17.25 -7.06 -3.05
C THR A 151 16.62 -7.82 -1.88
N GLN A 152 15.69 -7.19 -1.15
CA GLN A 152 14.99 -7.80 -0.03
C GLN A 152 14.09 -8.96 -0.51
N ILE A 153 13.29 -8.75 -1.56
CA ILE A 153 12.42 -9.80 -2.11
C ILE A 153 13.23 -10.97 -2.68
N SER A 154 14.37 -10.71 -3.34
CA SER A 154 15.27 -11.76 -3.83
C SER A 154 15.81 -12.62 -2.69
N ALA A 155 16.11 -12.03 -1.53
CA ALA A 155 16.53 -12.80 -0.36
C ALA A 155 15.41 -13.69 0.18
N LEU A 156 14.17 -13.20 0.25
CA LEU A 156 13.01 -14.03 0.59
C LEU A 156 12.84 -15.20 -0.40
N ILE A 157 12.95 -14.93 -1.70
CA ILE A 157 12.84 -15.96 -2.74
C ILE A 157 13.92 -17.03 -2.54
N ARG A 158 15.17 -16.63 -2.22
CA ARG A 158 16.26 -17.58 -1.91
C ARG A 158 15.99 -18.38 -0.63
N PHE A 159 15.44 -17.74 0.40
CA PHE A 159 15.08 -18.41 1.65
C PHE A 159 13.99 -19.48 1.44
N LEU A 160 12.99 -19.17 0.61
CA LEU A 160 11.88 -20.07 0.31
C LEU A 160 12.16 -21.10 -0.79
N ASP A 161 13.34 -21.06 -1.40
CA ASP A 161 13.70 -21.85 -2.57
C ASP A 161 13.56 -23.36 -2.32
N ASN A 162 12.61 -23.99 -3.03
CA ASN A 162 12.38 -25.43 -2.99
C ASN A 162 13.07 -26.20 -4.11
N LYS A 163 14.02 -25.56 -4.82
CA LYS A 163 14.77 -26.15 -5.96
C LYS A 163 13.86 -26.57 -7.12
N LYS A 164 12.65 -26.01 -7.18
CA LYS A 164 11.74 -26.14 -8.32
C LYS A 164 11.78 -24.89 -9.18
N THR A 165 11.10 -24.97 -10.31
CA THR A 165 10.86 -23.85 -11.19
C THR A 165 10.18 -22.69 -10.46
N ILE A 166 10.64 -21.47 -10.71
CA ILE A 166 10.05 -20.25 -10.18
C ILE A 166 9.39 -19.44 -11.31
N THR A 167 8.17 -19.01 -11.05
CA THR A 167 7.44 -18.03 -11.86
C THR A 167 7.16 -16.78 -11.03
N LEU A 168 7.39 -15.60 -11.60
CA LEU A 168 7.05 -14.33 -11.00
C LEU A 168 5.82 -13.73 -11.68
N VAL A 169 4.91 -13.16 -10.88
CA VAL A 169 3.72 -12.43 -11.34
C VAL A 169 3.72 -11.07 -10.67
N GLY A 170 3.76 -10.01 -11.46
CA GLY A 170 3.74 -8.63 -10.98
C GLY A 170 2.58 -7.85 -11.59
N HIS A 171 1.79 -7.18 -10.76
CA HIS A 171 0.75 -6.25 -11.21
C HIS A 171 1.14 -4.80 -10.96
N SER A 172 0.90 -3.89 -11.92
CA SER A 172 1.15 -2.46 -11.74
C SER A 172 2.61 -2.19 -11.34
N LEU A 173 2.90 -1.59 -10.17
CA LEU A 173 4.27 -1.44 -9.65
C LEU A 173 4.92 -2.76 -9.18
N GLY A 174 4.17 -3.84 -9.05
CA GLY A 174 4.73 -5.19 -8.99
C GLY A 174 5.37 -5.62 -10.32
N GLY A 175 4.94 -5.04 -11.45
CA GLY A 175 5.52 -5.25 -12.78
C GLY A 175 7.02 -4.91 -12.87
N PRO A 176 7.45 -3.66 -12.60
CA PRO A 176 8.86 -3.32 -12.60
C PRO A 176 9.67 -4.08 -11.54
N VAL A 177 9.07 -4.47 -10.40
CA VAL A 177 9.73 -5.33 -9.40
C VAL A 177 10.07 -6.69 -9.98
N VAL A 178 9.12 -7.39 -10.62
CA VAL A 178 9.41 -8.71 -11.20
C VAL A 178 10.37 -8.63 -12.39
N VAL A 179 10.30 -7.54 -13.17
CA VAL A 179 11.26 -7.25 -14.24
C VAL A 179 12.67 -7.05 -13.66
N LYS A 180 12.83 -6.19 -12.65
CA LYS A 180 14.13 -5.94 -12.01
C LYS A 180 14.70 -7.21 -11.39
N LEU A 181 13.89 -8.00 -10.68
CA LEU A 181 14.31 -9.31 -10.16
C LEU A 181 14.87 -10.20 -11.28
N ALA A 182 14.18 -10.27 -12.43
CA ALA A 182 14.64 -11.04 -13.57
C ALA A 182 15.94 -10.51 -14.19
N THR A 183 16.17 -9.18 -14.20
CA THR A 183 17.46 -8.62 -14.63
C THR A 183 18.61 -8.96 -13.67
N MET A 184 18.34 -9.03 -12.35
CA MET A 184 19.35 -9.33 -11.33
C MET A 184 19.76 -10.80 -11.32
N HIS A 185 18.83 -11.70 -11.67
CA HIS A 185 19.08 -13.14 -11.72
C HIS A 185 18.48 -13.78 -12.99
N PRO A 186 19.06 -13.51 -14.18
CA PRO A 186 18.51 -13.95 -15.46
C PRO A 186 18.09 -15.42 -15.50
N ASP A 187 18.97 -16.32 -15.04
CA ASP A 187 18.76 -17.76 -15.13
C ASP A 187 17.83 -18.34 -14.05
N ARG A 188 17.41 -17.53 -13.05
CA ARG A 188 16.66 -18.05 -11.91
C ARG A 188 15.17 -18.24 -12.22
N TYR A 189 14.60 -17.37 -13.04
CA TYR A 189 13.15 -17.28 -13.24
C TYR A 189 12.74 -17.84 -14.59
N LYS A 190 11.96 -18.92 -14.58
CA LYS A 190 11.52 -19.58 -15.81
C LYS A 190 10.51 -18.73 -16.56
N ASN A 191 9.51 -18.24 -15.83
CA ASN A 191 8.41 -17.45 -16.38
C ASN A 191 8.31 -16.10 -15.67
N LEU A 192 7.99 -15.07 -16.45
CA LEU A 192 7.74 -13.71 -15.98
C LEU A 192 6.37 -13.24 -16.48
N VAL A 193 5.43 -13.00 -15.57
CA VAL A 193 4.07 -12.55 -15.89
C VAL A 193 3.91 -11.09 -15.46
N ILE A 194 3.67 -10.21 -16.42
CA ILE A 194 3.54 -8.77 -16.21
C ILE A 194 2.09 -8.37 -16.49
N LEU A 195 1.36 -8.00 -15.44
CA LEU A 195 -0.05 -7.61 -15.50
C LEU A 195 -0.14 -6.07 -15.37
N ALA A 196 -0.52 -5.37 -16.43
CA ALA A 196 -0.62 -3.91 -16.44
C ALA A 196 0.62 -3.20 -15.82
N GLY A 197 1.82 -3.65 -16.18
CA GLY A 197 3.07 -3.24 -15.52
C GLY A 197 3.58 -1.87 -15.96
N SER A 198 3.94 -1.01 -15.00
CA SER A 198 4.57 0.30 -15.24
C SER A 198 6.08 0.14 -15.36
N VAL A 199 6.58 0.06 -16.60
CA VAL A 199 8.00 -0.28 -16.88
C VAL A 199 8.68 0.74 -17.80
N ASP A 200 7.92 1.46 -18.63
CA ASP A 200 8.44 2.51 -19.51
C ASP A 200 8.70 3.81 -18.73
N PRO A 201 9.97 4.23 -18.54
CA PRO A 201 10.30 5.47 -17.83
C PRO A 201 9.78 6.74 -18.51
N LYS A 202 9.49 6.70 -19.82
CA LYS A 202 8.92 7.84 -20.56
C LYS A 202 7.42 7.97 -20.36
N ALA A 203 6.72 6.84 -20.16
CA ALA A 203 5.30 6.83 -19.83
C ALA A 203 5.03 7.34 -18.40
N GLU A 204 6.01 7.19 -17.51
CA GLU A 204 5.96 7.77 -16.16
C GLU A 204 6.18 9.29 -16.19
N THR A 205 5.12 10.07 -15.97
CA THR A 205 5.21 11.53 -15.87
C THR A 205 5.47 11.96 -14.43
N PRO A 206 6.57 12.67 -14.13
CA PRO A 206 6.79 13.23 -12.79
C PRO A 206 5.73 14.29 -12.49
N GLU A 207 4.84 13.97 -11.57
CA GLU A 207 3.82 14.90 -11.16
C GLU A 207 4.39 15.95 -10.21
N LYS A 208 4.45 17.21 -10.66
CA LYS A 208 4.99 18.34 -9.88
C LYS A 208 4.28 18.53 -8.53
N TRP A 209 3.02 18.10 -8.40
CA TRP A 209 2.24 18.19 -7.18
C TRP A 209 2.75 17.26 -6.06
N ARG A 210 3.50 16.20 -6.38
CA ARG A 210 4.01 15.25 -5.38
C ARG A 210 5.02 15.88 -4.44
N ALA A 211 5.83 16.81 -4.93
CA ALA A 211 6.78 17.58 -4.12
C ALA A 211 6.05 18.42 -3.06
N VAL A 212 4.92 19.04 -3.43
CA VAL A 212 4.08 19.82 -2.51
C VAL A 212 3.52 18.91 -1.43
N ILE A 213 2.96 17.76 -1.82
CA ILE A 213 2.31 16.82 -0.92
C ILE A 213 3.31 16.09 0.00
N LYS A 214 4.59 15.95 -0.39
CA LYS A 214 5.68 15.44 0.47
C LYS A 214 6.16 16.44 1.54
N ALA A 215 5.89 17.74 1.39
CA ALA A 215 6.39 18.75 2.32
C ALA A 215 5.79 18.57 3.72
N VAL A 216 6.58 18.83 4.77
CA VAL A 216 6.11 18.86 6.16
C VAL A 216 5.37 20.19 6.39
N PRO A 217 4.17 20.20 7.02
CA PRO A 217 3.45 19.07 7.62
C PRO A 217 2.42 18.37 6.69
N LEU A 218 2.27 18.81 5.44
CA LEU A 218 1.25 18.34 4.49
C LEU A 218 1.28 16.82 4.27
N ARG A 219 2.46 16.19 4.30
CA ARG A 219 2.66 14.72 4.28
C ARG A 219 1.80 13.94 5.29
N PHE A 220 1.53 14.52 6.46
CA PHE A 220 0.75 13.86 7.51
C PHE A 220 -0.76 13.87 7.25
N LEU A 221 -1.23 14.64 6.26
CA LEU A 221 -2.64 14.63 5.82
C LEU A 221 -2.95 13.46 4.89
N ILE A 222 -1.94 12.81 4.32
CA ILE A 222 -2.10 11.66 3.44
C ILE A 222 -2.25 10.40 4.30
N PRO A 223 -3.26 9.54 4.06
CA PRO A 223 -3.40 8.23 4.70
C PRO A 223 -2.15 7.34 4.52
N GLY A 224 -1.92 6.40 5.45
CA GLY A 224 -0.65 5.65 5.57
C GLY A 224 -0.18 4.98 4.27
N ALA A 225 -0.98 4.10 3.67
CA ALA A 225 -0.58 3.37 2.46
C ALA A 225 -0.43 4.29 1.23
N LEU A 226 -1.23 5.36 1.16
CA LEU A 226 -1.12 6.38 0.11
C LEU A 226 0.16 7.21 0.25
N ARG A 227 0.63 7.43 1.49
CA ARG A 227 1.91 8.10 1.73
C ARG A 227 3.07 7.23 1.24
N ALA A 228 3.08 5.95 1.59
CA ALA A 228 4.07 4.99 1.10
C ALA A 228 4.06 4.92 -0.44
N SER A 229 2.87 4.82 -1.04
CA SER A 229 2.68 4.86 -2.50
C SER A 229 3.24 6.13 -3.14
N ASN A 230 3.00 7.30 -2.54
CA ASN A 230 3.58 8.55 -3.03
C ASN A 230 5.10 8.61 -2.83
N ASP A 231 5.62 8.00 -1.76
CA ASP A 231 7.04 7.96 -1.48
C ASP A 231 7.81 7.11 -2.50
N GLU A 232 7.33 5.92 -2.87
CA GLU A 232 8.00 5.07 -3.89
C GLU A 232 7.96 5.66 -5.30
N LEU A 233 6.85 6.31 -5.68
CA LEU A 233 6.68 6.89 -7.01
C LEU A 233 7.66 8.04 -7.27
N TRP A 234 8.25 8.59 -6.21
CA TRP A 234 9.34 9.56 -6.31
C TRP A 234 10.61 8.98 -6.91
N TYR A 235 10.92 7.72 -6.60
CA TYR A 235 12.11 7.03 -7.09
C TYR A 235 11.86 6.37 -8.44
N LEU A 236 10.62 5.93 -8.68
CA LEU A 236 10.27 5.03 -9.78
C LEU A 236 10.86 5.44 -11.13
N LYS A 237 10.61 6.67 -11.60
CA LYS A 237 11.11 7.09 -12.93
C LYS A 237 12.64 6.98 -13.05
N LYS A 238 13.36 7.41 -12.01
CA LYS A 238 14.83 7.34 -11.99
C LYS A 238 15.29 5.88 -12.01
N ASP A 239 14.63 5.02 -11.24
CA ASP A 239 14.98 3.61 -11.15
C ASP A 239 14.65 2.83 -12.42
N LEU A 240 13.54 3.16 -13.11
CA LEU A 240 13.22 2.61 -14.42
C LEU A 240 14.30 2.95 -15.45
N TYR A 241 14.81 4.20 -15.47
CA TYR A 241 15.94 4.55 -16.32
C TYR A 241 17.24 3.79 -15.96
N LYS A 242 17.50 3.57 -14.67
CA LYS A 242 18.65 2.75 -14.24
C LYS A 242 18.50 1.28 -14.65
N MET A 243 17.28 0.74 -14.61
CA MET A 243 16.98 -0.65 -14.95
C MET A 243 16.99 -0.89 -16.47
N GLN A 244 16.61 0.10 -17.27
CA GLN A 244 16.42 -0.06 -18.72
C GLN A 244 17.59 -0.74 -19.46
N PRO A 245 18.88 -0.38 -19.23
CA PRO A 245 20.00 -1.03 -19.91
C PRO A 245 20.14 -2.54 -19.63
N ASP A 246 19.59 -3.01 -18.51
CA ASP A 246 19.65 -4.40 -18.06
C ASP A 246 18.48 -5.26 -18.58
N LEU A 247 17.46 -4.65 -19.20
CA LEU A 247 16.28 -5.38 -19.70
C LEU A 247 16.64 -6.45 -20.74
N LYS A 248 17.70 -6.19 -21.52
CA LYS A 248 18.28 -7.16 -22.46
C LYS A 248 18.83 -8.42 -21.78
N ASN A 249 19.03 -8.44 -20.47
CA ASN A 249 19.57 -9.60 -19.77
C ASN A 249 18.48 -10.65 -19.46
N ILE A 250 17.20 -10.32 -19.60
CA ILE A 250 16.09 -11.22 -19.26
C ILE A 250 15.99 -12.36 -20.27
N ASN A 251 16.08 -13.60 -19.79
CA ASN A 251 16.01 -14.83 -20.61
C ASN A 251 14.82 -15.75 -20.24
N SER A 252 13.84 -15.21 -19.51
CA SER A 252 12.61 -15.90 -19.11
C SER A 252 11.62 -16.06 -20.27
N ASP A 253 10.66 -16.96 -20.11
CA ASP A 253 9.43 -16.99 -20.90
C ASP A 253 8.48 -15.89 -20.37
N VAL A 254 8.15 -14.91 -21.20
CA VAL A 254 7.45 -13.68 -20.78
C VAL A 254 5.99 -13.71 -21.22
N LEU A 255 5.07 -13.46 -20.29
CA LEU A 255 3.65 -13.22 -20.54
C LEU A 255 3.30 -11.80 -20.12
N ILE A 256 2.82 -10.99 -21.05
CA ILE A 256 2.32 -9.64 -20.79
C ILE A 256 0.80 -9.66 -20.93
N VAL A 257 0.07 -9.15 -19.95
CA VAL A 257 -1.39 -8.97 -20.02
C VAL A 257 -1.70 -7.50 -19.71
N HIS A 258 -2.45 -6.82 -20.58
CA HIS A 258 -2.73 -5.38 -20.41
C HIS A 258 -4.07 -4.99 -21.04
N GLY A 259 -4.84 -4.15 -20.35
CA GLY A 259 -6.08 -3.55 -20.87
C GLY A 259 -5.85 -2.34 -21.78
N THR A 260 -6.58 -2.21 -22.89
CA THR A 260 -6.36 -1.11 -23.84
C THR A 260 -6.84 0.27 -23.34
N LYS A 261 -7.62 0.32 -22.26
CA LYS A 261 -8.16 1.54 -21.64
C LYS A 261 -7.71 1.69 -20.18
N ASP A 262 -6.47 1.34 -19.89
CA ASP A 262 -5.86 1.53 -18.57
C ASP A 262 -5.56 3.03 -18.32
N PRO A 263 -6.23 3.69 -17.36
CA PRO A 263 -6.03 5.10 -17.07
C PRO A 263 -4.81 5.36 -16.17
N LEU A 264 -4.22 4.33 -15.57
CA LEU A 264 -3.13 4.45 -14.61
C LEU A 264 -1.78 4.10 -15.24
N VAL A 265 -1.74 3.01 -16.01
CA VAL A 265 -0.54 2.56 -16.70
C VAL A 265 -0.84 2.47 -18.20
N PRO A 266 -0.32 3.39 -19.02
CA PRO A 266 -0.62 3.41 -20.45
C PRO A 266 -0.26 2.09 -21.14
N TYR A 267 -1.15 1.63 -22.03
CA TYR A 267 -0.95 0.41 -22.83
C TYR A 267 0.34 0.44 -23.68
N SER A 268 0.93 1.62 -23.92
CA SER A 268 2.24 1.77 -24.59
C SER A 268 3.38 1.03 -23.88
N ASN A 269 3.25 0.73 -22.57
CA ASN A 269 4.18 -0.12 -21.84
C ASN A 269 4.37 -1.51 -22.49
N VAL A 270 3.33 -2.04 -23.14
CA VAL A 270 3.43 -3.30 -23.90
C VAL A 270 4.41 -3.18 -25.06
N ALA A 271 4.34 -2.07 -25.81
CA ALA A 271 5.25 -1.83 -26.93
C ALA A 271 6.70 -1.63 -26.44
N PHE A 272 6.89 -0.92 -25.34
CA PHE A 272 8.18 -0.75 -24.69
C PHE A 272 8.79 -2.10 -24.27
N LEU A 273 8.05 -2.95 -23.56
CA LEU A 273 8.53 -4.27 -23.14
C LEU A 273 8.87 -5.16 -24.35
N LYS A 274 8.05 -5.14 -25.41
CA LYS A 274 8.35 -5.88 -26.65
C LYS A 274 9.66 -5.43 -27.30
N PHE A 275 9.98 -4.14 -27.21
CA PHE A 275 11.18 -3.56 -27.81
C PHE A 275 12.45 -3.86 -26.98
N GLU A 276 12.36 -3.74 -25.65
CA GLU A 276 13.52 -3.82 -24.75
C GLU A 276 13.89 -5.27 -24.36
N LEU A 277 12.92 -6.18 -24.28
CA LEU A 277 13.14 -7.58 -23.84
C LEU A 277 13.66 -8.47 -24.99
N VAL A 278 14.74 -8.04 -25.64
CA VAL A 278 15.27 -8.65 -26.88
C VAL A 278 15.75 -10.09 -26.72
N ASN A 279 16.14 -10.50 -25.51
CA ASN A 279 16.66 -11.85 -25.23
C ASN A 279 15.66 -12.73 -24.46
N ALA A 280 14.41 -12.27 -24.28
CA ALA A 280 13.38 -13.10 -23.67
C ALA A 280 13.23 -14.41 -24.47
N ARG A 281 13.21 -15.56 -23.79
CA ARG A 281 13.16 -16.87 -24.45
C ARG A 281 11.91 -17.03 -25.32
N SER A 282 10.80 -16.51 -24.83
CA SER A 282 9.57 -16.37 -25.58
C SER A 282 8.78 -15.18 -25.04
N MET A 283 7.89 -14.64 -25.85
CA MET A 283 7.04 -13.53 -25.45
C MET A 283 5.62 -13.72 -25.97
N LYS A 284 4.66 -13.75 -25.06
CA LYS A 284 3.23 -13.75 -25.37
C LYS A 284 2.60 -12.48 -24.81
N VAL A 285 1.74 -11.84 -25.60
CA VAL A 285 0.94 -10.69 -25.18
C VAL A 285 -0.52 -11.08 -25.24
N ILE A 286 -1.26 -10.78 -24.17
CA ILE A 286 -2.72 -10.85 -24.10
C ILE A 286 -3.22 -9.41 -23.94
N THR A 287 -3.89 -8.93 -24.98
CA THR A 287 -4.48 -7.60 -25.02
C THR A 287 -5.96 -7.74 -24.70
N ILE A 288 -6.41 -7.10 -23.61
CA ILE A 288 -7.81 -7.15 -23.21
C ILE A 288 -8.47 -5.85 -23.66
N GLU A 289 -9.30 -5.95 -24.71
CA GLU A 289 -9.93 -4.78 -25.30
C GLU A 289 -10.90 -4.09 -24.35
N ASN A 290 -10.79 -2.75 -24.27
CA ASN A 290 -11.56 -1.88 -23.39
C ASN A 290 -11.39 -2.11 -21.87
N ALA A 291 -10.49 -2.99 -21.45
CA ALA A 291 -10.23 -3.23 -20.04
C ALA A 291 -9.37 -2.12 -19.42
N ASN A 292 -9.56 -1.93 -18.11
CA ASN A 292 -8.91 -0.90 -17.30
C ASN A 292 -7.63 -1.46 -16.62
N HIS A 293 -7.17 -0.81 -15.54
CA HIS A 293 -5.99 -1.23 -14.78
C HIS A 293 -6.18 -2.48 -13.90
N PHE A 294 -7.43 -2.79 -13.56
CA PHE A 294 -7.85 -3.77 -12.55
C PHE A 294 -8.02 -5.19 -13.14
N ILE A 295 -7.33 -5.48 -14.25
CA ILE A 295 -7.41 -6.77 -14.94
C ILE A 295 -7.16 -7.99 -14.06
N PRO A 296 -6.29 -8.02 -13.02
CA PRO A 296 -6.11 -9.21 -12.19
C PRO A 296 -7.40 -9.65 -11.48
N TRP A 297 -8.34 -8.73 -11.28
CA TRP A 297 -9.58 -8.97 -10.57
C TRP A 297 -10.77 -9.06 -11.54
N GLU A 298 -10.89 -8.11 -12.47
CA GLU A 298 -12.02 -8.04 -13.41
C GLU A 298 -11.93 -9.12 -14.51
N HIS A 299 -10.71 -9.55 -14.84
CA HIS A 299 -10.43 -10.59 -15.84
C HIS A 299 -9.73 -11.80 -15.21
N TYR A 300 -10.13 -12.12 -13.97
CA TYR A 300 -9.53 -13.18 -13.16
C TYR A 300 -9.38 -14.51 -13.91
N ASP A 301 -10.46 -15.03 -14.50
CA ASP A 301 -10.43 -16.36 -15.16
C ASP A 301 -9.46 -16.40 -16.34
N GLU A 302 -9.42 -15.34 -17.15
CA GLU A 302 -8.52 -15.24 -18.31
C GLU A 302 -7.04 -15.24 -17.86
N ILE A 303 -6.72 -14.49 -16.80
CA ILE A 303 -5.36 -14.43 -16.25
C ILE A 303 -4.99 -15.74 -15.54
N ARG A 304 -5.89 -16.29 -14.71
CA ARG A 304 -5.72 -17.59 -14.05
C ARG A 304 -5.43 -18.68 -15.07
N ASP A 305 -6.20 -18.75 -16.15
CA ASP A 305 -6.02 -19.72 -17.23
C ASP A 305 -4.70 -19.53 -17.96
N ALA A 306 -4.30 -18.28 -18.22
CA ALA A 306 -3.03 -17.97 -18.86
C ALA A 306 -1.84 -18.41 -17.98
N ILE A 307 -1.88 -18.13 -16.68
CA ILE A 307 -0.89 -18.59 -15.69
C ILE A 307 -0.87 -20.12 -15.62
N PHE A 308 -2.03 -20.76 -15.55
CA PHE A 308 -2.15 -22.22 -15.47
C PHE A 308 -1.56 -22.92 -16.70
N LYS A 309 -1.60 -22.29 -17.89
CA LYS A 309 -1.03 -22.82 -19.13
C LYS A 309 0.49 -22.68 -19.25
N LEU A 310 1.16 -21.93 -18.35
CA LEU A 310 2.62 -21.77 -18.38
C LEU A 310 3.33 -23.11 -18.22
N LYS A 311 4.44 -23.29 -18.94
CA LYS A 311 5.30 -24.47 -18.79
C LYS A 311 6.18 -24.27 -17.56
N VAL A 312 6.25 -25.27 -16.69
CA VAL A 312 6.98 -25.23 -15.41
C VAL A 312 7.88 -26.44 -15.26
#